data_AF-A0A356FR10-F1
#
_entry.id   AF-A0A356FR10-F1
#
_cell.length_a   1.000
_cell.length_b   1.000
_cell.length_c   1.000
_cell.angle_alpha   90.00
_cell.angle_beta   90.00
_cell.angle_gamma   90.00
#
_symmetry.space_group_name_H-M   'P 1'
#
loop_
_entity.id
_entity.type
_entity.pdbx_description
1 polymer ?
#
loop_
_entity_poly.entity_id
_entity_poly.type
_entity_poly.pdbx_seq_one_letter_code
_entity_poly.pdbx_strand_id
1 'polypeptide(L)'
;MRATRDVPKLIIMQISLRSCIVFTTVLMTLSACTRKQPPSPIDTLMGSGTAIGQDDLIMTGDLGDYGLGADGLELRGDQNNIENGYYNGREMIVGKLPSIYFGFDSASIPATERIKLQEAANYLANNPSENLLIEGRSDWYGTADYNIALSDRRANSALDYLNTLGADSSRIETLSKGSLEATSGLSKTQASQDRRADLILLK
;
A
#
# COMPACT_ATOMS: atom_id res chain seq x y z
N MET A 1 63.99 -19.82 -56.45
CA MET A 1 63.83 -20.52 -55.15
C MET A 1 64.33 -19.60 -54.04
N ARG A 2 63.42 -18.94 -53.33
CA ARG A 2 63.68 -18.30 -52.03
C ARG A 2 62.35 -18.15 -51.31
N ALA A 3 62.31 -18.69 -50.09
CA ALA A 3 61.23 -18.55 -49.14
C ALA A 3 61.29 -17.17 -48.47
N THR A 4 60.14 -16.66 -48.05
CA THR A 4 59.86 -16.19 -46.68
C THR A 4 58.38 -15.83 -46.60
N ARG A 5 57.70 -16.43 -45.61
CA ARG A 5 56.27 -16.30 -45.34
C ARG A 5 56.08 -15.13 -44.38
N ASP A 6 55.47 -14.04 -44.84
CA ASP A 6 54.86 -13.05 -43.96
C ASP A 6 53.49 -13.58 -43.51
N VAL A 7 53.36 -13.87 -42.22
CA VAL A 7 52.04 -14.03 -41.59
C VAL A 7 51.82 -12.79 -40.71
N PRO A 8 50.75 -12.01 -40.95
CA PRO A 8 50.63 -10.65 -40.45
C PRO A 8 50.30 -10.60 -38.95
N LYS A 9 50.78 -9.53 -38.31
CA LYS A 9 50.61 -9.08 -36.91
C LYS A 9 49.15 -9.01 -36.38
N LEU A 10 48.14 -9.46 -37.14
CA LEU A 10 46.73 -9.45 -36.72
C LEU A 10 46.34 -10.60 -35.79
N ILE A 11 47.08 -11.71 -35.75
CA ILE A 11 46.70 -12.87 -34.90
C ILE A 11 47.04 -12.63 -33.42
N ILE A 12 48.08 -11.83 -33.13
CA ILE A 12 48.56 -11.62 -31.75
C ILE A 12 47.62 -10.69 -30.96
N MET A 13 46.92 -9.77 -31.62
CA MET A 13 46.04 -8.79 -30.93
C MET A 13 44.67 -9.37 -30.51
N GLN A 14 44.24 -10.49 -31.09
CA GLN A 14 42.96 -11.16 -30.75
C GLN A 14 43.05 -12.08 -29.52
N ILE A 15 44.26 -12.45 -29.08
CA ILE A 15 44.48 -13.32 -27.92
C ILE A 15 44.43 -12.52 -26.61
N SER A 16 44.83 -11.23 -26.64
CA SER A 16 44.75 -10.33 -25.48
C SER A 16 43.32 -9.96 -25.08
N LEU A 17 42.38 -9.94 -26.04
CA LEU A 17 40.99 -9.55 -25.79
C LEU A 17 40.12 -10.67 -25.19
N ARG A 18 40.54 -11.94 -25.34
CA ARG A 18 39.82 -13.10 -24.79
C ARG A 18 40.26 -13.50 -23.38
N SER A 19 41.43 -13.06 -22.92
CA SER A 19 41.92 -13.35 -21.56
C SER A 19 41.31 -12.46 -20.47
N CYS A 20 40.70 -11.32 -20.81
CA CYS A 20 40.06 -10.44 -19.82
C CYS A 20 38.62 -10.86 -19.45
N ILE A 21 37.95 -11.65 -20.28
CA ILE A 21 36.52 -11.99 -20.07
C ILE A 21 36.34 -13.17 -19.10
N VAL A 22 37.39 -13.97 -18.85
CA VAL A 22 37.28 -15.20 -18.03
C VAL A 22 37.50 -14.94 -16.53
N PHE A 23 37.84 -13.73 -16.10
CA PHE A 23 38.18 -13.41 -14.70
C PHE A 23 37.11 -12.64 -13.90
N THR A 24 35.86 -12.58 -14.37
CA THR A 24 34.75 -11.94 -13.63
C THR A 24 33.65 -12.93 -13.21
N THR A 25 34.04 -14.12 -12.77
CA THR A 25 33.20 -14.94 -11.89
C THR A 25 33.13 -14.30 -10.50
N VAL A 26 32.48 -13.13 -10.42
CA VAL A 26 32.11 -12.51 -9.15
C VAL A 26 30.90 -13.26 -8.61
N LEU A 27 31.23 -14.14 -7.67
CA LEU A 27 30.37 -14.84 -6.73
C LEU A 27 29.28 -13.90 -6.16
N MET A 28 28.09 -13.91 -6.77
CA MET A 28 26.89 -13.33 -6.16
C MET A 28 26.47 -14.25 -5.01
N THR A 29 26.98 -13.95 -3.82
CA THR A 29 26.47 -14.51 -2.57
C THR A 29 25.10 -13.89 -2.31
N LEU A 30 24.06 -14.70 -2.54
CA LEU A 30 22.69 -14.39 -2.13
C LEU A 30 22.68 -14.25 -0.60
N SER A 31 22.66 -13.01 -0.11
CA SER A 31 22.21 -12.72 1.24
C SER A 31 20.73 -13.07 1.32
N ALA A 32 20.44 -14.29 1.78
CA ALA A 32 19.11 -14.67 2.24
C ALA A 32 18.84 -13.93 3.55
N CYS A 33 18.35 -12.70 3.46
CA CYS A 33 17.62 -12.10 4.57
C CYS A 33 16.33 -12.91 4.73
N THR A 34 16.29 -13.83 5.69
CA THR A 34 15.04 -14.43 6.17
C THR A 34 14.16 -13.29 6.66
N ARG A 35 13.24 -12.81 5.81
CA ARG A 35 12.18 -11.90 6.23
C ARG A 35 11.37 -12.64 7.29
N LYS A 36 11.55 -12.24 8.56
CA LYS A 36 10.71 -12.62 9.70
C LYS A 36 9.26 -12.54 9.23
N GLN A 37 8.56 -13.67 9.18
CA GLN A 37 7.14 -13.66 8.85
C GLN A 37 6.44 -12.81 9.91
N PRO A 38 5.64 -11.80 9.53
CA PRO A 38 4.84 -11.08 10.50
C PRO A 38 3.88 -12.09 11.15
N PRO A 39 3.70 -12.02 12.48
CA PRO A 39 2.89 -12.97 13.22
C PRO A 39 1.46 -13.01 12.64
N SER A 40 0.88 -14.20 12.59
CA SER A 40 -0.54 -14.32 12.25
C SER A 40 -1.38 -13.78 13.41
N PRO A 41 -2.64 -13.35 13.17
CA PRO A 41 -3.54 -12.92 14.24
C PRO A 41 -3.73 -14.00 15.32
N ILE A 42 -3.63 -15.28 14.96
CA ILE A 42 -3.70 -16.42 15.89
C ILE A 42 -2.49 -16.43 16.84
N ASP A 43 -1.30 -16.06 16.34
CA ASP A 43 -0.06 -16.06 17.14
C ASP A 43 0.02 -14.89 18.12
N THR A 44 -0.79 -13.84 17.93
CA THR A 44 -0.85 -12.67 18.82
C THR A 44 -2.02 -12.75 19.82
N LEU A 45 -2.93 -13.70 19.64
CA LEU A 45 -4.09 -13.90 20.53
C LEU A 45 -3.72 -14.55 21.88
N MET A 46 -2.55 -15.19 21.97
CA MET A 46 -2.06 -15.80 23.22
C MET A 46 -0.99 -14.92 23.87
N GLY A 47 -1.42 -13.83 24.51
CA GLY A 47 -0.51 -12.90 25.19
C GLY A 47 -1.20 -11.87 26.07
N SER A 48 -1.96 -12.31 27.07
CA SER A 48 -2.27 -11.48 28.23
C SER A 48 -0.96 -11.23 28.99
N GLY A 49 -0.30 -10.10 28.71
CA GLY A 49 0.98 -9.77 29.31
C GLY A 49 1.44 -8.38 28.93
N THR A 50 1.26 -7.45 29.85
CA THR A 50 1.86 -6.11 29.90
C THR A 50 3.35 -6.16 29.57
N ALA A 51 3.75 -5.76 28.36
CA ALA A 51 5.15 -5.49 28.02
C ALA A 51 5.21 -4.45 26.90
N ILE A 52 5.36 -3.20 27.31
CA ILE A 52 5.65 -2.07 26.44
C ILE A 52 7.12 -2.21 26.06
N GLY A 53 7.38 -2.77 24.87
CA GLY A 53 8.70 -2.83 24.25
C GLY A 53 9.07 -1.45 23.71
N GLN A 54 9.96 -0.78 24.42
CA GLN A 54 10.45 0.56 24.12
C GLN A 54 11.62 0.49 23.11
N ASP A 55 11.36 0.10 21.86
CA ASP A 55 12.40 0.04 20.83
C ASP A 55 11.89 0.22 19.39
N ASP A 56 11.08 1.26 19.14
CA ASP A 56 11.06 1.90 17.81
C ASP A 56 10.64 3.39 17.94
N LEU A 57 11.65 4.24 18.11
CA LEU A 57 11.50 5.70 18.08
C LEU A 57 11.24 6.17 16.65
N ILE A 58 9.97 6.35 16.29
CA ILE A 58 9.61 7.25 15.19
C ILE A 58 9.57 8.67 15.77
N MET A 59 10.43 9.53 15.20
CA MET A 59 10.57 10.95 15.53
C MET A 59 9.22 11.66 15.56
N THR A 60 8.88 12.18 16.73
CA THR A 60 7.76 13.06 17.01
C THR A 60 8.01 14.42 16.37
N GLY A 61 7.34 14.68 15.26
CA GLY A 61 7.27 15.99 14.62
C GLY A 61 5.92 16.15 13.94
N ASP A 62 4.99 16.77 14.67
CA ASP A 62 3.74 17.36 14.17
C ASP A 62 2.71 16.39 13.56
N LEU A 63 2.01 15.64 14.43
CA LEU A 63 0.83 14.84 14.10
C LEU A 63 -0.36 15.33 14.94
N GLY A 64 -0.78 16.57 14.74
CA GLY A 64 -2.08 17.05 15.21
C GLY A 64 -3.16 16.57 14.24
N ASP A 65 -4.19 15.91 14.75
CA ASP A 65 -5.40 15.46 14.02
C ASP A 65 -5.40 14.04 13.39
N TYR A 66 -4.79 13.05 14.05
CA TYR A 66 -4.93 11.62 13.68
C TYR A 66 -5.81 10.81 14.65
N GLY A 67 -6.70 11.46 15.40
CA GLY A 67 -7.58 10.74 16.34
C GLY A 67 -6.84 9.96 17.43
N LEU A 68 -5.62 10.37 17.77
CA LEU A 68 -4.79 9.74 18.80
C LEU A 68 -5.25 10.20 20.20
N GLY A 69 -6.42 9.71 20.61
CA GLY A 69 -6.87 9.77 21.99
C GLY A 69 -6.13 8.76 22.88
N ALA A 70 -6.08 9.01 24.18
CA ALA A 70 -5.48 8.12 25.17
C ALA A 70 -6.29 6.82 25.42
N ASP A 71 -7.33 6.57 24.63
CA ASP A 71 -8.36 5.55 24.83
C ASP A 71 -8.48 4.69 23.57
N GLY A 72 -7.54 3.76 23.36
CA GLY A 72 -7.59 2.77 22.27
C GLY A 72 -7.54 3.32 20.84
N LEU A 73 -7.40 2.42 19.86
CA LEU A 73 -7.52 2.76 18.43
C LEU A 73 -8.99 2.69 18.04
N GLU A 74 -9.66 3.84 17.97
CA GLU A 74 -11.04 3.89 17.50
C GLU A 74 -11.13 3.93 15.97
N LEU A 75 -12.17 3.30 15.43
CA LEU A 75 -12.50 3.35 14.00
C LEU A 75 -12.91 4.78 13.64
N ARG A 76 -12.23 5.40 12.67
CA ARG A 76 -12.68 6.69 12.13
C ARG A 76 -13.83 6.45 11.15
N GLY A 77 -14.97 7.09 11.43
CA GLY A 77 -16.26 6.84 10.77
C GLY A 77 -17.07 5.80 11.54
N ASP A 78 -18.30 6.15 11.89
CA ASP A 78 -19.18 5.28 12.67
C ASP A 78 -19.73 4.16 11.77
N GLN A 79 -19.28 2.92 11.98
CA GLN A 79 -19.83 1.78 11.22
C GLN A 79 -21.31 1.54 11.51
N ASN A 80 -21.87 2.11 12.58
CA ASN A 80 -23.32 2.08 12.84
C ASN A 80 -24.11 2.96 11.87
N ASN A 81 -23.45 3.88 11.14
CA ASN A 81 -24.10 4.71 10.13
C ASN A 81 -24.20 4.03 8.76
N ILE A 82 -23.71 2.79 8.62
CA ILE A 82 -23.96 1.98 7.43
C ILE A 82 -25.21 1.13 7.69
N GLU A 83 -26.32 1.48 7.04
CA GLU A 83 -27.57 0.73 7.12
C GLU A 83 -28.14 0.49 5.72
N ASN A 84 -28.43 -0.77 5.36
CA ASN A 84 -29.11 -1.15 4.11
C ASN A 84 -28.54 -0.51 2.83
N GLY A 85 -27.23 -0.27 2.76
CA GLY A 85 -26.57 0.36 1.61
C GLY A 85 -26.57 1.91 1.63
N TYR A 86 -26.85 2.51 2.78
CA TYR A 86 -26.76 3.95 3.01
C TYR A 86 -25.64 4.27 3.99
N TYR A 87 -25.02 5.43 3.83
CA TYR A 87 -24.03 5.99 4.77
C TYR A 87 -24.44 7.41 5.15
N ASN A 88 -24.65 7.66 6.45
CA ASN A 88 -25.17 8.95 6.97
C ASN A 88 -26.46 9.39 6.23
N GLY A 89 -27.34 8.43 5.92
CA GLY A 89 -28.61 8.68 5.22
C GLY A 89 -28.49 8.93 3.71
N ARG A 90 -27.29 8.86 3.11
CA ARG A 90 -27.06 8.95 1.66
C ARG A 90 -26.85 7.58 1.04
N GLU A 91 -27.38 7.36 -0.15
CA GLU A 91 -27.26 6.07 -0.84
C GLU A 91 -25.81 5.83 -1.29
N MET A 92 -25.26 4.64 -0.99
CA MET A 92 -23.91 4.25 -1.37
C MET A 92 -23.90 3.57 -2.75
N ILE A 93 -23.29 4.23 -3.73
CA ILE A 93 -23.11 3.67 -5.08
C ILE A 93 -21.71 3.07 -5.20
N VAL A 94 -21.60 1.78 -4.89
CA VAL A 94 -20.34 1.03 -4.92
C VAL A 94 -19.96 0.64 -6.35
N GLY A 95 -18.66 0.69 -6.68
CA GLY A 95 -18.11 0.22 -7.95
C GLY A 95 -18.30 1.15 -9.14
N LYS A 96 -18.89 2.34 -8.93
CA LYS A 96 -18.96 3.38 -9.97
C LYS A 96 -17.59 3.98 -10.28
N LEU A 97 -16.74 4.10 -9.26
CA LEU A 97 -15.35 4.51 -9.37
C LEU A 97 -14.43 3.32 -9.02
N PRO A 98 -13.27 3.20 -9.66
CA PRO A 98 -12.35 2.09 -9.41
C PRO A 98 -11.64 2.24 -8.05
N SER A 99 -11.46 1.12 -7.34
CA SER A 99 -10.71 1.07 -6.08
C SER A 99 -9.21 1.29 -6.28
N ILE A 100 -8.59 1.86 -5.25
CA ILE A 100 -7.14 2.12 -5.19
C ILE A 100 -6.46 1.00 -4.43
N TYR A 101 -5.46 0.36 -5.03
CA TYR A 101 -4.72 -0.74 -4.40
C TYR A 101 -3.39 -0.28 -3.80
N PHE A 102 -2.97 -0.95 -2.72
CA PHE A 102 -1.77 -0.60 -1.97
C PHE A 102 -0.78 -1.76 -1.86
N GLY A 103 0.48 -1.38 -1.67
CA GLY A 103 1.53 -2.32 -1.31
C GLY A 103 1.27 -2.98 0.05
N PHE A 104 1.99 -4.09 0.29
CA PHE A 104 2.04 -4.69 1.63
C PHE A 104 2.59 -3.67 2.62
N ASP A 105 1.94 -3.57 3.77
CA ASP A 105 2.33 -2.68 4.87
C ASP A 105 2.54 -1.21 4.45
N SER A 106 1.71 -0.72 3.53
CA SER A 106 1.87 0.60 2.95
C SER A 106 0.54 1.32 2.78
N ALA A 107 0.57 2.63 3.02
CA ALA A 107 -0.46 3.59 2.67
C ALA A 107 -0.02 4.51 1.50
N SER A 108 1.19 4.33 0.96
CA SER A 108 1.64 5.11 -0.19
C SER A 108 0.88 4.69 -1.44
N ILE A 109 0.30 5.66 -2.15
CA ILE A 109 -0.42 5.43 -3.41
C ILE A 109 0.59 5.10 -4.53
N PRO A 110 0.55 3.90 -5.12
CA PRO A 110 1.38 3.54 -6.26
C PRO A 110 1.10 4.44 -7.46
N ALA A 111 2.11 4.73 -8.27
CA ALA A 111 1.94 5.58 -9.45
C ALA A 111 0.88 5.06 -10.44
N THR A 112 0.76 3.73 -10.56
CA THR A 112 -0.23 3.04 -11.39
C THR A 112 -1.68 3.29 -10.95
N GLU A 113 -1.89 3.65 -9.69
CA GLU A 113 -3.22 3.85 -9.11
C GLU A 113 -3.65 5.32 -9.18
N ARG A 114 -2.72 6.25 -9.40
CA ARG A 114 -3.01 7.69 -9.42
C ARG A 114 -4.00 8.11 -10.50
N ILE A 115 -4.03 7.39 -11.63
CA ILE A 115 -4.98 7.65 -12.72
C ILE A 115 -6.44 7.47 -12.28
N LYS A 116 -6.70 6.52 -11.37
CA LYS A 116 -8.03 6.27 -10.80
C LYS A 116 -8.50 7.42 -9.92
N LEU A 117 -7.58 8.02 -9.16
CA LEU A 117 -7.86 9.22 -8.36
C LEU A 117 -8.08 10.45 -9.24
N GLN A 118 -7.39 10.55 -10.38
CA GLN A 118 -7.68 11.59 -11.37
C GLN A 118 -9.08 11.44 -11.96
N GLU A 119 -9.50 10.22 -12.27
CA GLU A 119 -10.86 9.92 -12.72
C GLU A 119 -11.90 10.34 -11.67
N ALA A 120 -11.67 9.99 -10.40
CA ALA A 120 -12.55 10.37 -9.29
C ALA A 120 -12.62 11.89 -9.10
N ALA A 121 -11.49 12.60 -9.15
CA ALA A 121 -11.47 14.07 -9.03
C ALA A 121 -12.25 14.74 -10.19
N ASN A 122 -12.02 14.28 -11.43
CA ASN A 122 -12.77 14.77 -12.60
C ASN A 122 -14.27 14.49 -12.47
N TYR A 123 -14.64 13.33 -11.93
CA TYR A 123 -16.03 12.99 -11.68
C TYR A 123 -16.67 13.94 -10.66
N LEU A 124 -16.01 14.20 -9.53
CA LEU A 124 -16.51 15.12 -8.50
C LEU A 124 -16.62 16.57 -8.98
N ALA A 125 -15.72 16.99 -9.89
CA ALA A 125 -15.78 18.31 -10.51
C ALA A 125 -17.01 18.46 -11.44
N ASN A 126 -17.36 17.40 -12.18
CA ASN A 126 -18.51 17.40 -13.08
C ASN A 126 -19.85 17.18 -12.37
N ASN A 127 -19.84 16.66 -11.14
CA ASN A 127 -21.04 16.32 -10.38
C ASN A 127 -20.99 17.01 -8.99
N PRO A 128 -21.25 18.33 -8.91
CA PRO A 128 -21.07 19.11 -7.67
C PRO A 128 -22.04 18.73 -6.54
N SER A 129 -23.15 18.06 -6.86
CA SER A 129 -24.14 17.59 -5.87
C SER A 129 -23.80 16.24 -5.26
N GLU A 130 -22.82 15.51 -5.79
CA GLU A 130 -22.47 14.16 -5.31
C GLU A 130 -21.33 14.23 -4.29
N ASN A 131 -21.38 13.38 -3.27
CA ASN A 131 -20.32 13.27 -2.27
C ASN A 131 -19.55 11.95 -2.47
N LEU A 132 -18.39 11.83 -1.82
CA LEU A 132 -17.54 10.65 -1.89
C LEU A 132 -17.29 10.10 -0.49
N LEU A 133 -17.42 8.79 -0.33
CA LEU A 133 -16.88 8.04 0.80
C LEU A 133 -15.65 7.26 0.34
N ILE A 134 -14.58 7.35 1.10
CA ILE A 134 -13.35 6.57 0.91
C ILE A 134 -13.28 5.54 2.05
N GLU A 135 -13.52 4.27 1.72
CA GLU A 135 -13.41 3.18 2.68
C GLU A 135 -12.03 2.52 2.58
N GLY A 136 -11.19 2.71 3.60
CA GLY A 136 -9.92 2.03 3.71
C GLY A 136 -10.08 0.59 4.20
N ARG A 137 -9.37 -0.35 3.56
CA ARG A 137 -9.33 -1.77 3.92
C ARG A 137 -7.90 -2.27 4.07
N SER A 138 -7.74 -3.30 4.89
CA SER A 138 -6.49 -4.03 5.10
C SER A 138 -6.68 -5.52 4.94
N ASP A 139 -5.57 -6.21 4.62
CA ASP A 139 -5.57 -7.67 4.57
C ASP A 139 -5.53 -8.27 5.98
N TRP A 140 -5.63 -9.60 6.08
CA TRP A 140 -5.75 -10.28 7.38
C TRP A 140 -4.45 -10.36 8.18
N TYR A 141 -3.31 -9.94 7.62
CA TYR A 141 -2.02 -10.03 8.32
C TYR A 141 -1.89 -8.90 9.35
N GLY A 142 -1.39 -9.23 10.56
CA GLY A 142 -1.24 -8.26 11.66
C GLY A 142 -2.41 -8.25 12.64
N THR A 143 -2.35 -7.39 13.65
CA THR A 143 -3.43 -7.25 14.65
C THR A 143 -4.61 -6.47 14.07
N ALA A 144 -5.81 -6.67 14.62
CA ALA A 144 -7.01 -5.93 14.19
C ALA A 144 -6.80 -4.41 14.33
N ASP A 145 -6.33 -4.00 15.51
CA ASP A 145 -5.90 -2.65 15.88
C ASP A 145 -4.93 -2.03 14.86
N TYR A 146 -3.87 -2.77 14.50
CA TYR A 146 -2.92 -2.31 13.49
C TYR A 146 -3.59 -2.10 12.14
N ASN A 147 -4.45 -3.05 11.74
CA ASN A 147 -5.14 -3.01 10.46
C ASN A 147 -6.15 -1.87 10.37
N ILE A 148 -6.79 -1.51 11.48
CA ILE A 148 -7.64 -0.31 11.60
C ILE A 148 -6.83 0.95 11.33
N ALA A 149 -5.68 1.12 12.00
CA ALA A 149 -4.83 2.28 11.78
C ALA A 149 -4.27 2.33 10.34
N LEU A 150 -3.84 1.19 9.80
CA LEU A 150 -3.30 1.13 8.43
C LEU A 150 -4.36 1.46 7.37
N SER A 151 -5.58 0.96 7.53
CA SER A 151 -6.67 1.25 6.62
C SER A 151 -7.13 2.71 6.70
N ASP A 152 -7.12 3.32 7.90
CA ASP A 152 -7.38 4.75 8.04
C ASP A 152 -6.33 5.60 7.30
N ARG A 153 -5.04 5.26 7.43
CA ARG A 153 -3.96 5.92 6.68
C ARG A 153 -4.14 5.79 5.16
N ARG A 154 -4.63 4.66 4.67
CA ARG A 154 -4.92 4.46 3.23
C ARG A 154 -6.05 5.37 2.75
N ALA A 155 -7.12 5.48 3.53
CA ALA A 155 -8.23 6.38 3.22
C ALA A 155 -7.77 7.85 3.20
N ASN A 156 -7.00 8.28 4.21
CA ASN A 156 -6.41 9.62 4.25
C ASN A 156 -5.47 9.90 3.08
N SER A 157 -4.61 8.93 2.72
CA SER A 157 -3.69 9.13 1.60
C SER A 157 -4.44 9.38 0.29
N ALA A 158 -5.57 8.70 0.07
CA ALA A 158 -6.44 8.93 -1.08
C ALA A 158 -7.14 10.30 -1.01
N LEU A 159 -7.66 10.70 0.16
CA LEU A 159 -8.23 12.03 0.40
C LEU A 159 -7.22 13.14 0.09
N ASP A 160 -6.02 13.06 0.68
CA ASP A 160 -4.96 14.06 0.50
C ASP A 160 -4.59 14.20 -0.97
N TYR A 161 -4.47 13.07 -1.68
CA TYR A 161 -4.19 13.07 -3.11
C TYR A 161 -5.32 13.73 -3.91
N LEU A 162 -6.60 13.44 -3.60
CA LEU A 162 -7.74 14.09 -4.23
C LEU A 162 -7.77 15.60 -3.97
N ASN A 163 -7.41 16.04 -2.75
CA ASN A 163 -7.27 17.45 -2.42
C ASN A 163 -6.19 18.12 -3.29
N THR A 164 -5.06 17.44 -3.54
CA THR A 164 -4.01 17.96 -4.46
C THR A 164 -4.49 18.09 -5.91
N LEU A 165 -5.51 17.32 -6.30
CA LEU A 165 -6.17 17.41 -7.60
C LEU A 165 -7.30 18.46 -7.64
N GLY A 166 -7.56 19.16 -6.53
CA GLY A 166 -8.57 20.20 -6.42
C GLY A 166 -9.97 19.72 -6.02
N ALA A 167 -10.10 18.47 -5.52
CA ALA A 167 -11.35 18.02 -4.94
C ALA A 167 -11.62 18.75 -3.62
N ASP A 168 -12.90 19.06 -3.35
CA ASP A 168 -13.31 19.71 -2.11
C ASP A 168 -13.40 18.69 -0.98
N SER A 169 -12.49 18.79 0.00
CA SER A 169 -12.44 17.92 1.17
C SER A 169 -13.76 17.87 1.96
N SER A 170 -14.57 18.93 1.94
CA SER A 170 -15.87 18.96 2.65
C SER A 170 -16.91 18.02 2.05
N ARG A 171 -16.68 17.55 0.81
CA ARG A 171 -17.54 16.59 0.10
C ARG A 171 -17.02 15.16 0.19
N ILE A 172 -15.90 14.95 0.87
CA ILE A 172 -15.23 13.65 0.95
C ILE A 172 -15.19 13.21 2.42
N GLU A 173 -15.76 12.04 2.67
CA GLU A 173 -15.69 11.37 3.96
C GLU A 173 -14.79 10.14 3.87
N THR A 174 -14.23 9.75 5.01
CA THR A 174 -13.30 8.62 5.12
C THR A 174 -13.79 7.66 6.19
N LEU A 175 -13.70 6.37 5.92
CA LEU A 175 -14.06 5.31 6.85
C LEU A 175 -12.95 4.26 6.91
N SER A 176 -12.58 3.84 8.12
CA SER A 176 -11.68 2.72 8.35
C SER A 176 -12.47 1.42 8.55
N LYS A 177 -12.21 0.40 7.73
CA LYS A 177 -12.80 -0.95 7.87
C LYS A 177 -11.83 -1.97 8.47
N GLY A 178 -10.55 -1.62 8.65
CA GLY A 178 -9.54 -2.55 9.13
C GLY A 178 -9.46 -3.82 8.29
N SER A 179 -9.31 -4.96 8.97
CA SER A 179 -9.35 -6.29 8.38
C SER A 179 -10.68 -7.01 8.62
N LEU A 180 -11.76 -6.29 8.94
CA LEU A 180 -13.05 -6.87 9.34
C LEU A 180 -13.66 -7.78 8.26
N GLU A 181 -13.46 -7.41 7.00
CA GLU A 181 -13.98 -8.14 5.83
C GLU A 181 -12.91 -9.01 5.15
N ALA A 182 -11.69 -9.06 5.71
CA ALA A 182 -10.59 -9.81 5.13
C ALA A 182 -10.76 -11.32 5.39
N THR A 183 -10.50 -12.13 4.37
CA THR A 183 -10.56 -13.60 4.54
C THR A 183 -9.25 -14.12 5.14
N SER A 184 -9.33 -14.69 6.34
CA SER A 184 -8.18 -15.28 7.02
C SER A 184 -7.63 -16.53 6.30
N GLY A 185 -6.32 -16.76 6.38
CA GLY A 185 -5.67 -17.97 5.85
C GLY A 185 -5.31 -17.91 4.36
N LEU A 186 -5.60 -16.79 3.69
CA LEU A 186 -5.18 -16.56 2.31
C LEU A 186 -3.67 -16.28 2.21
N SER A 187 -3.04 -16.69 1.10
CA SER A 187 -1.66 -16.31 0.81
C SER A 187 -1.53 -14.80 0.62
N LYS A 188 -0.31 -14.24 0.79
CA LYS A 188 -0.04 -12.80 0.58
C LYS A 188 -0.49 -12.25 -0.79
N THR A 189 -0.42 -13.10 -1.82
CA THR A 189 -0.87 -12.76 -3.17
C THR A 189 -2.39 -12.69 -3.25
N GLN A 190 -3.10 -13.67 -2.68
CA GLN A 190 -4.56 -13.67 -2.65
C GLN A 190 -5.12 -12.54 -1.77
N ALA A 191 -4.53 -12.36 -0.59
CA ALA A 191 -4.90 -11.32 0.37
C ALA A 191 -4.62 -9.90 -0.15
N SER A 192 -3.88 -9.75 -1.26
CA SER A 192 -3.61 -8.44 -1.87
C SER A 192 -4.85 -7.69 -2.32
N GLN A 193 -5.93 -8.41 -2.60
CA GLN A 193 -7.20 -7.83 -3.01
C GLN A 193 -7.82 -6.97 -1.90
N ASP A 194 -7.50 -7.23 -0.64
CA ASP A 194 -8.02 -6.49 0.52
C ASP A 194 -7.17 -5.29 0.91
N ARG A 195 -5.99 -5.12 0.31
CA ARG A 195 -5.15 -3.93 0.48
C ARG A 195 -5.61 -2.81 -0.44
N ARG A 196 -6.76 -2.21 -0.12
CA ARG A 196 -7.38 -1.20 -0.99
C ARG A 196 -8.06 -0.06 -0.25
N ALA A 197 -8.40 0.98 -0.99
CA ALA A 197 -9.37 1.99 -0.61
C ALA A 197 -10.47 2.03 -1.68
N ASP A 198 -11.71 1.81 -1.26
CA ASP A 198 -12.88 1.81 -2.13
C ASP A 198 -13.44 3.23 -2.22
N LEU A 199 -13.68 3.69 -3.45
CA LEU A 199 -14.24 5.02 -3.75
C LEU A 199 -15.73 4.85 -4.03
N ILE A 200 -16.56 5.28 -3.08
CA ILE A 200 -18.01 5.04 -3.08
C ILE A 200 -18.72 6.38 -3.20
N LEU A 201 -19.58 6.54 -4.21
CA LEU A 201 -20.35 7.77 -4.33
C LEU A 201 -21.51 7.77 -3.34
N LEU A 202 -21.82 8.93 -2.80
CA LEU A 202 -22.92 9.18 -1.90
C LEU A 202 -23.94 10.08 -2.58
N LYS A 203 -25.20 9.63 -2.64
CA LYS A 203 -26.33 10.35 -3.23
C LYS A 203 -27.39 10.75 -2.22
#